data_AF-A0A8J7LTP5-F1
#
_entry.id   AF-A0A8J7LTP5-F1
#
_cell.length_a   1.000
_cell.length_b   1.000
_cell.length_c   1.000
_cell.angle_alpha   90.00
_cell.angle_beta   90.00
_cell.angle_gamma   90.00
#
_symmetry.space_group_name_H-M   'P 1'
#
loop_
_entity.id
_entity.type
_entity.pdbx_description
1 polymer ?
#
loop_
_entity_poly.entity_id
_entity_poly.type
_entity_poly.pdbx_seq_one_letter_code
_entity_poly.pdbx_strand_id
1 'polypeptide(L)'
;MFEVYLDGLLSGRQIFIAICTFFVGSAMGNSRLGFIWKLFWSLPILLIQQGFLLGSEYMESLDFLIRHGAAGSRSEDLAYVILFLIATHVSLYFAFWGLGAAGRETLDTELRENAAQITTDDMIRELNVIAAHPEMSMSGWLAQRWLPMSEPERREWVSSRLPALRELWLQGEEGGLHAFELELPQQLAIIDMEGTS
;
A
#
# COMPACT_ATOMS: atom_id res chain seq x y z
N MET A 1 -25.75 11.10 33.11
CA MET A 1 -24.87 9.91 33.14
C MET A 1 -24.98 9.09 31.85
N PHE A 2 -26.19 8.74 31.39
CA PHE A 2 -26.37 8.20 30.02
C PHE A 2 -25.91 9.18 28.93
N GLU A 3 -26.16 10.49 29.12
CA GLU A 3 -25.61 11.55 28.26
C GLU A 3 -24.08 11.62 28.28
N VAL A 4 -23.44 11.42 29.44
CA VAL A 4 -21.96 11.38 29.57
C VAL A 4 -21.38 10.12 28.93
N TYR A 5 -22.11 9.00 29.00
CA TYR A 5 -21.76 7.78 28.27
C TYR A 5 -21.87 7.96 26.76
N LEU A 6 -22.95 8.58 26.26
CA LEU A 6 -23.12 8.89 24.84
C LEU A 6 -22.13 9.94 24.35
N ASP A 7 -21.87 11.01 25.12
CA ASP A 7 -20.83 12.00 24.83
C ASP A 7 -19.42 11.40 24.92
N GLY A 8 -19.21 10.42 25.81
CA GLY A 8 -17.97 9.65 25.90
C GLY A 8 -17.79 8.68 24.72
N LEU A 9 -18.88 8.06 24.26
CA LEU A 9 -18.92 7.16 23.09
C LEU A 9 -18.72 7.95 21.79
N LEU A 10 -19.30 9.15 21.71
CA LEU A 10 -19.15 10.12 20.62
C LEU A 10 -18.01 11.10 20.88
N SER A 11 -17.20 10.86 21.91
CA SER A 11 -16.08 11.73 22.22
C SER A 11 -15.11 11.71 21.04
N GLY A 12 -14.50 12.85 20.77
CA GLY A 12 -13.52 12.98 19.68
C GLY A 12 -12.41 11.92 19.74
N ARG A 13 -12.12 11.35 20.92
CA ARG A 13 -11.10 10.33 21.13
C ARG A 13 -11.48 8.94 20.60
N GLN A 14 -12.71 8.47 20.79
CA GLN A 14 -13.16 7.18 20.24
C GLN A 14 -13.26 7.22 18.71
N ILE A 15 -13.83 8.31 18.19
CA ILE A 15 -13.88 8.59 16.75
C ILE A 15 -12.46 8.67 16.18
N PHE A 16 -11.55 9.36 16.87
CA PHE A 16 -10.15 9.45 16.47
C PHE A 16 -9.46 8.08 16.45
N ILE A 17 -9.65 7.24 17.49
CA ILE A 17 -9.10 5.87 17.51
C ILE A 17 -9.65 5.06 16.34
N ALA A 18 -10.96 5.08 16.09
CA ALA A 18 -11.58 4.37 14.97
C ALA A 18 -11.02 4.83 13.60
N ILE A 19 -10.87 6.14 13.42
CA ILE A 19 -10.27 6.74 12.21
C ILE A 19 -8.81 6.30 12.07
N CYS A 20 -8.01 6.38 13.13
CA CYS A 20 -6.63 5.91 13.11
C CYS A 20 -6.54 4.42 12.79
N THR A 21 -7.42 3.60 13.35
CA THR A 21 -7.47 2.15 13.09
C THR A 21 -7.83 1.83 11.65
N PHE A 22 -8.76 2.59 11.06
CA PHE A 22 -9.05 2.53 9.64
C PHE A 22 -7.81 2.88 8.80
N PHE A 23 -7.26 4.08 8.97
CA PHE A 23 -6.15 4.55 8.14
C PHE A 23 -4.88 3.70 8.31
N VAL A 24 -4.48 3.40 9.54
CA VAL A 24 -3.29 2.59 9.80
C VAL A 24 -3.51 1.15 9.34
N GLY A 25 -4.66 0.54 9.65
CA GLY A 25 -4.97 -0.81 9.21
C GLY A 25 -4.91 -0.92 7.69
N SER A 26 -5.62 -0.04 6.98
CA SER A 26 -5.62 -0.02 5.51
C SER A 26 -4.25 0.31 4.91
N ALA A 27 -3.51 1.27 5.45
CA ALA A 27 -2.16 1.60 4.98
C ALA A 27 -1.18 0.44 5.19
N MET A 28 -1.24 -0.24 6.35
CA MET A 28 -0.46 -1.44 6.62
C MET A 28 -0.81 -2.57 5.63
N GLY A 29 -2.07 -2.62 5.20
CA GLY A 29 -2.59 -3.61 4.25
C GLY A 29 -2.00 -3.37 2.88
N ASN A 30 -2.10 -2.11 2.45
CA ASN A 30 -1.59 -1.65 1.16
C ASN A 30 -0.06 -1.65 1.08
N SER A 31 0.65 -1.60 2.21
CA SER A 31 2.12 -1.58 2.21
C SER A 31 2.74 -2.85 1.59
N ARG A 32 3.95 -2.72 1.03
CA ARG A 32 4.76 -3.83 0.51
C ARG A 32 5.69 -4.47 1.52
N LEU A 33 5.63 -4.04 2.79
CA LEU A 33 6.42 -4.63 3.86
C LEU A 33 6.14 -6.14 3.98
N GLY A 34 7.17 -6.93 4.28
CA GLY A 34 7.00 -8.35 4.56
C GLY A 34 6.07 -8.58 5.75
N PHE A 35 5.37 -9.70 5.78
CA PHE A 35 4.38 -10.02 6.82
C PHE A 35 4.91 -9.84 8.25
N ILE A 36 6.14 -10.29 8.50
CA ILE A 36 6.82 -10.15 9.80
C ILE A 36 6.98 -8.68 10.19
N TRP A 37 7.40 -7.83 9.24
CA TRP A 37 7.56 -6.40 9.47
C TRP A 37 6.23 -5.70 9.70
N LYS A 38 5.18 -6.09 8.96
CA LYS A 38 3.82 -5.58 9.18
C LYS A 38 3.32 -5.89 10.60
N LEU A 39 3.56 -7.10 11.10
CA LEU A 39 3.23 -7.47 12.49
C LEU A 39 4.04 -6.67 13.51
N PHE A 40 5.35 -6.54 13.28
CA PHE A 40 6.24 -5.78 14.15
C PHE A 40 5.78 -4.33 14.31
N TRP A 41 5.33 -3.67 13.24
CA TRP A 41 4.82 -2.31 13.29
C TRP A 41 3.38 -2.20 13.80
N SER A 42 2.54 -3.22 13.53
CA SER A 42 1.15 -3.23 14.00
C SER A 42 1.05 -3.36 15.52
N LEU A 43 1.95 -4.12 16.14
CA LEU A 43 1.88 -4.40 17.58
C LEU A 43 2.04 -3.13 18.46
N PRO A 44 3.07 -2.28 18.29
CA PRO A 44 3.18 -1.02 19.03
C PRO A 44 2.00 -0.08 18.80
N ILE A 45 1.48 0.00 17.56
CA ILE A 45 0.36 0.88 17.24
C ILE A 45 -0.90 0.42 17.97
N LEU A 46 -1.19 -0.88 17.92
CA LEU A 46 -2.30 -1.46 18.68
C LEU A 46 -2.13 -1.22 20.18
N LEU A 47 -0.94 -1.43 20.75
CA LEU A 47 -0.69 -1.16 22.17
C LEU A 47 -0.95 0.31 22.55
N ILE A 48 -0.49 1.25 21.72
CA ILE A 48 -0.73 2.69 21.93
C ILE A 48 -2.22 2.99 21.86
N GLN A 49 -2.93 2.49 20.83
CA GLN A 49 -4.36 2.70 20.68
C GLN A 49 -5.17 2.08 21.82
N GLN A 50 -4.80 0.88 22.29
CA GLN A 50 -5.44 0.25 23.45
C GLN A 50 -5.16 1.04 24.72
N GLY A 51 -3.96 1.59 24.90
CA GLY A 51 -3.66 2.51 26.00
C GLY A 51 -4.54 3.77 25.95
N PHE A 52 -4.73 4.35 24.76
CA PHE A 52 -5.64 5.47 24.57
C PHE A 52 -7.10 5.10 24.83
N LEU A 53 -7.53 3.89 24.47
CA LEU A 53 -8.87 3.39 24.73
C LEU A 53 -9.10 3.23 26.24
N LEU A 54 -8.21 2.51 26.91
CA LEU A 54 -8.29 2.19 28.34
C LEU A 54 -8.22 3.43 29.23
N GLY A 55 -7.41 4.43 28.87
CA GLY A 55 -7.29 5.69 29.60
C GLY A 55 -8.27 6.79 29.18
N SER A 56 -9.47 6.43 28.70
CA SER A 56 -10.49 7.40 28.25
C SER A 56 -11.62 7.56 29.27
N GLU A 57 -12.26 8.74 29.31
CA GLU A 57 -13.43 9.02 30.15
C GLU A 57 -14.62 8.08 29.85
N TYR A 58 -14.66 7.53 28.64
CA TYR A 58 -15.58 6.46 28.27
C TYR A 58 -15.40 5.22 29.14
N MET A 59 -14.16 4.79 29.40
CA MET A 59 -13.87 3.64 30.24
C MET A 59 -14.17 3.89 31.72
N GLU A 60 -13.94 5.11 32.19
CA GLU A 60 -14.33 5.53 33.54
C GLU A 60 -15.85 5.52 33.71
N SER A 61 -16.57 6.02 32.71
CA SER A 61 -18.05 6.01 32.68
C SER A 61 -18.61 4.59 32.60
N LEU A 62 -17.95 3.71 31.84
CA LEU A 62 -18.32 2.30 31.69
C LEU A 62 -18.05 1.49 32.97
N ASP A 63 -16.92 1.73 33.65
CA ASP A 63 -16.64 1.19 34.99
C ASP A 63 -17.69 1.66 36.00
N PHE A 64 -18.03 2.95 36.00
CA PHE A 64 -19.07 3.49 36.86
C PHE A 64 -20.43 2.83 36.61
N LEU A 65 -20.86 2.73 35.35
CA LEU A 65 -22.14 2.12 34.95
C LEU A 65 -22.22 0.64 35.30
N ILE A 66 -21.12 -0.11 35.16
CA ILE A 66 -21.10 -1.54 35.48
C ILE A 66 -21.08 -1.76 37.00
N ARG A 67 -20.40 -0.90 37.77
CA ARG A 67 -20.37 -1.00 39.25
C ARG A 67 -21.66 -0.54 39.92
N HIS A 68 -22.36 0.42 39.34
CA HIS A 68 -23.54 1.07 39.95
C HIS A 68 -24.85 0.80 39.18
N GLY A 69 -24.81 -0.06 38.15
CA GLY A 69 -25.95 -0.43 37.31
C GLY A 69 -26.96 -1.36 38.00
N ALA A 70 -28.08 -1.60 37.30
CA ALA A 70 -29.30 -2.22 37.85
C ALA A 70 -29.15 -3.68 38.34
N ALA A 71 -28.07 -4.36 37.97
CA ALA A 71 -27.65 -5.61 38.57
C ALA A 71 -26.31 -5.31 39.24
N GLY A 72 -26.17 -5.53 40.55
CA GLY A 72 -24.88 -5.38 41.25
C GLY A 72 -23.87 -6.38 40.70
N SER A 73 -23.28 -6.07 39.54
CA SER A 73 -22.40 -6.95 38.79
C SER A 73 -21.04 -7.06 39.45
N ARG A 74 -20.48 -8.27 39.41
CA ARG A 74 -19.17 -8.58 39.97
C ARG A 74 -18.09 -7.94 39.09
N SER A 75 -16.90 -7.71 39.64
CA SER A 75 -15.73 -7.21 38.89
C SER A 75 -15.38 -8.02 37.63
N GLU A 76 -15.86 -9.26 37.54
CA GLU A 76 -15.72 -10.16 36.40
C GLU A 76 -16.48 -9.65 35.15
N ASP A 77 -17.66 -9.04 35.31
CA ASP A 77 -18.47 -8.55 34.18
C ASP A 77 -17.80 -7.37 33.47
N LEU A 78 -17.13 -6.50 34.24
CA LEU A 78 -16.30 -5.43 33.70
C LEU A 78 -15.15 -5.99 32.86
N ALA A 79 -14.44 -7.00 33.38
CA ALA A 79 -13.33 -7.61 32.66
C ALA A 79 -13.78 -8.21 31.31
N TYR A 80 -14.96 -8.83 31.26
CA TYR A 80 -15.53 -9.34 30.00
C TYR A 80 -15.88 -8.24 29.01
N VAL A 81 -16.50 -7.15 29.46
CA VAL A 81 -16.85 -6.01 28.57
C VAL A 81 -15.59 -5.34 28.01
N ILE A 82 -14.58 -5.12 28.86
CA ILE A 82 -13.29 -4.56 28.43
C ILE A 82 -12.59 -5.49 27.43
N LEU A 83 -12.54 -6.78 27.72
CA LEU A 83 -11.94 -7.77 26.84
C LEU A 83 -12.66 -7.82 25.48
N PHE A 84 -14.00 -7.76 25.48
CA PHE A 84 -14.81 -7.72 24.27
C PHE A 84 -14.53 -6.47 23.42
N LEU A 85 -14.40 -5.31 24.06
CA LEU A 85 -14.04 -4.05 23.39
C LEU A 85 -12.64 -4.11 22.77
N ILE A 86 -11.65 -4.60 23.51
CA ILE A 86 -10.29 -4.80 23.01
C ILE A 86 -10.31 -5.76 21.81
N ALA A 87 -11.00 -6.90 21.94
CA ALA A 87 -11.10 -7.91 20.89
C ALA A 87 -11.74 -7.34 19.61
N THR A 88 -12.84 -6.60 19.75
CA THR A 88 -13.51 -5.95 18.61
C THR A 88 -12.60 -4.95 17.92
N HIS A 89 -11.88 -4.13 18.70
CA HIS A 89 -10.96 -3.16 18.14
C HIS A 89 -9.79 -3.80 17.39
N VAL A 90 -9.21 -4.86 17.96
CA VAL A 90 -8.17 -5.66 17.29
C VAL A 90 -8.73 -6.29 16.02
N SER A 91 -9.90 -6.92 16.07
CA SER A 91 -10.53 -7.52 14.87
C SER A 91 -10.80 -6.48 13.77
N LEU A 92 -11.26 -5.28 14.12
CA LEU A 92 -11.46 -4.19 13.16
C LEU A 92 -10.15 -3.75 12.50
N TYR A 93 -9.06 -3.63 13.28
CA TYR A 93 -7.74 -3.33 12.72
C TYR A 93 -7.31 -4.37 11.68
N PHE A 94 -7.43 -5.66 12.01
CA PHE A 94 -7.09 -6.74 11.09
C PHE A 94 -8.05 -6.82 9.89
N ALA A 95 -9.32 -6.44 10.04
CA ALA A 95 -10.25 -6.34 8.93
C ALA A 95 -9.85 -5.22 7.94
N PHE A 96 -9.49 -4.04 8.44
CA PHE A 96 -8.98 -2.95 7.59
C PHE A 96 -7.62 -3.29 6.96
N TRP A 97 -6.81 -4.07 7.67
CA TRP A 97 -5.60 -4.64 7.11
C TRP A 97 -5.87 -5.54 5.91
N GLY A 98 -6.85 -6.45 6.02
CA GLY A 98 -7.32 -7.27 4.92
C GLY A 98 -7.85 -6.45 3.75
N LEU A 99 -8.66 -5.42 4.02
CA LEU A 99 -9.17 -4.49 2.99
C LEU A 99 -8.03 -3.79 2.24
N GLY A 100 -7.03 -3.29 2.95
CA GLY A 100 -5.86 -2.67 2.31
C GLY A 100 -5.06 -3.65 1.45
N ALA A 101 -4.94 -4.91 1.89
CA ALA A 101 -4.27 -5.95 1.12
C ALA A 101 -5.03 -6.30 -0.16
N ALA A 102 -6.36 -6.46 -0.08
CA ALA A 102 -7.23 -6.70 -1.23
C ALA A 102 -7.23 -5.53 -2.23
N GLY A 103 -7.22 -4.29 -1.72
CA GLY A 103 -7.07 -3.09 -2.54
C GLY A 103 -5.77 -3.10 -3.35
N ARG A 104 -4.65 -3.49 -2.71
CA ARG A 104 -3.36 -3.62 -3.40
C ARG A 104 -3.37 -4.71 -4.46
N GLU A 105 -3.95 -5.88 -4.15
CA GLU A 105 -4.05 -6.99 -5.10
C GLU A 105 -4.85 -6.61 -6.34
N THR A 106 -5.91 -5.81 -6.17
CA THR A 106 -6.68 -5.25 -7.29
C THR A 106 -5.82 -4.33 -8.14
N LEU A 107 -5.10 -3.38 -7.52
CA LEU A 107 -4.19 -2.47 -8.23
C LEU A 107 -3.07 -3.24 -8.97
N ASP A 108 -2.44 -4.21 -8.31
CA ASP A 108 -1.38 -5.05 -8.90
C ASP A 108 -1.94 -5.85 -10.11
N THR A 109 -3.21 -6.24 -10.07
CA THR A 109 -3.90 -6.92 -11.19
C THR A 109 -4.17 -5.97 -12.34
N GLU A 110 -4.74 -4.79 -12.07
CA GLU A 110 -4.99 -3.75 -13.06
C GLU A 110 -3.69 -3.32 -13.75
N LEU A 111 -2.60 -3.14 -13.01
CA LEU A 111 -1.29 -2.80 -13.57
C LEU A 111 -0.78 -3.89 -14.52
N ARG A 112 -0.93 -5.17 -14.17
CA ARG A 112 -0.56 -6.30 -15.04
C ARG A 112 -1.41 -6.38 -16.30
N GLU A 113 -2.72 -6.14 -16.18
CA GLU A 113 -3.62 -6.09 -17.33
C GLU A 113 -3.25 -4.94 -18.27
N ASN A 114 -2.94 -3.76 -17.72
CA ASN A 114 -2.49 -2.61 -18.49
C ASN A 114 -1.16 -2.91 -19.20
N ALA A 115 -0.17 -3.48 -18.49
CA ALA A 115 1.12 -3.84 -19.08
C ALA A 115 0.97 -4.87 -20.21
N ALA A 116 0.07 -5.83 -20.08
CA ALA A 116 -0.21 -6.84 -21.11
C ALA A 116 -0.81 -6.23 -22.39
N GLN A 117 -1.47 -5.08 -22.29
CA GLN A 117 -2.04 -4.36 -23.43
C GLN A 117 -1.04 -3.45 -24.14
N ILE A 118 0.10 -3.10 -23.51
CA ILE A 118 1.11 -2.21 -24.12
C ILE A 118 1.63 -2.82 -25.41
N THR A 119 1.36 -2.16 -26.54
CA THR A 119 1.79 -2.64 -27.84
C THR A 119 3.25 -2.26 -28.14
N THR A 120 3.83 -2.89 -29.15
CA THR A 120 5.14 -2.48 -29.70
C THR A 120 5.17 -0.99 -30.05
N ASP A 121 4.09 -0.46 -30.64
CA ASP A 121 4.02 0.94 -31.06
C ASP A 121 3.96 1.90 -29.87
N ASP A 122 3.28 1.50 -28.79
CA ASP A 122 3.23 2.30 -27.56
C ASP A 122 4.61 2.34 -26.88
N MET A 123 5.31 1.22 -26.82
CA MET A 123 6.63 1.14 -26.22
C MET A 123 7.69 1.92 -27.02
N ILE A 124 7.63 1.90 -28.36
CA ILE A 124 8.48 2.76 -29.21
C ILE A 124 8.18 4.23 -28.93
N ARG A 125 6.90 4.61 -28.82
CA ARG A 125 6.51 6.00 -28.53
C ARG A 125 7.06 6.45 -27.19
N GLU A 126 6.94 5.64 -26.15
CA GLU A 126 7.44 5.92 -24.81
C GLU A 126 8.97 6.08 -24.80
N LEU A 127 9.70 5.12 -25.38
CA LEU A 127 11.17 5.20 -25.51
C LEU A 127 11.63 6.41 -26.32
N ASN A 128 10.89 6.83 -27.35
CA ASN A 128 11.19 8.04 -28.11
C ASN A 128 10.99 9.31 -27.29
N VAL A 129 9.93 9.38 -26.47
CA VAL A 129 9.71 10.50 -25.55
C VAL A 129 10.85 10.57 -24.54
N ILE A 130 11.23 9.44 -23.96
CA ILE A 130 12.35 9.34 -23.03
C ILE A 130 13.67 9.73 -23.69
N ALA A 131 13.96 9.23 -24.88
CA ALA A 131 15.18 9.54 -25.62
C ALA A 131 15.23 11.02 -26.09
N ALA A 132 14.12 11.75 -26.07
CA ALA A 132 14.09 13.18 -26.34
C ALA A 132 14.43 14.04 -25.10
N HIS A 133 14.45 13.46 -23.88
CA HIS A 133 14.83 14.19 -22.68
C HIS A 133 16.35 14.42 -22.63
N PRO A 134 16.84 15.66 -22.43
CA PRO A 134 18.26 16.00 -22.51
C PRO A 134 19.19 15.21 -21.56
N GLU A 135 18.69 14.85 -20.38
CA GLU A 135 19.47 14.13 -19.36
C GLU A 135 19.60 12.63 -19.68
N MET A 136 18.56 12.06 -20.30
CA MET A 136 18.49 10.65 -20.72
C MET A 136 19.15 10.41 -22.08
N SER A 137 19.03 11.38 -23.00
CA SER A 137 19.47 11.26 -24.39
C SER A 137 20.99 11.24 -24.55
N MET A 138 21.72 11.75 -23.56
CA MET A 138 23.16 12.01 -23.65
C MET A 138 24.04 10.91 -23.03
N SER A 139 23.47 9.86 -22.44
CA SER A 139 24.27 8.80 -21.82
C SER A 139 23.69 7.40 -22.00
N GLY A 140 24.60 6.42 -22.04
CA GLY A 140 24.27 5.00 -22.00
C GLY A 140 23.69 4.42 -23.29
N TRP A 141 22.82 3.43 -23.11
CA TRP A 141 22.25 2.60 -24.18
C TRP A 141 21.37 3.38 -25.16
N LEU A 142 20.63 4.39 -24.68
CA LEU A 142 19.76 5.20 -25.54
C LEU A 142 20.56 5.97 -26.59
N ALA A 143 21.66 6.63 -26.18
CA ALA A 143 22.52 7.38 -27.09
C ALA A 143 23.28 6.47 -28.07
N GLN A 144 23.78 5.32 -27.57
CA GLN A 144 24.66 4.44 -28.33
C GLN A 144 23.92 3.48 -29.26
N ARG A 145 22.70 3.05 -28.88
CA ARG A 145 21.96 2.01 -29.58
C ARG A 145 20.59 2.48 -30.07
N TRP A 146 19.77 3.12 -29.23
CA TRP A 146 18.40 3.49 -29.60
C TRP A 146 18.32 4.60 -30.66
N LEU A 147 19.04 5.71 -30.43
CA LEU A 147 19.00 6.87 -31.33
C LEU A 147 19.50 6.55 -32.75
N PRO A 148 20.59 5.77 -32.95
CA PRO A 148 21.05 5.40 -34.29
C PRO A 148 20.16 4.40 -35.03
N MET A 149 19.32 3.63 -34.34
CA MET A 149 18.43 2.65 -34.99
C MET A 149 17.44 3.36 -35.92
N SER A 150 17.25 2.78 -37.09
CA SER A 150 16.15 3.11 -37.99
C SER A 150 14.80 2.64 -37.42
N GLU A 151 13.70 3.21 -37.92
CA GLU A 151 12.36 2.86 -37.45
C GLU A 151 12.03 1.36 -37.59
N PRO A 152 12.41 0.66 -38.69
CA PRO A 152 12.24 -0.79 -38.79
C PRO A 152 13.04 -1.56 -37.73
N GLU A 153 14.29 -1.16 -37.47
CA GLU A 153 15.15 -1.80 -36.45
C GLU A 153 14.60 -1.61 -35.04
N ARG A 154 14.08 -0.42 -34.72
CA ARG A 154 13.42 -0.17 -33.43
C ARG A 154 12.20 -1.07 -33.26
N ARG A 155 11.38 -1.20 -34.30
CA ARG A 155 10.19 -2.05 -34.26
C ARG A 155 10.55 -3.52 -34.08
N GLU A 156 11.56 -4.00 -34.81
CA GLU A 156 12.07 -5.36 -34.66
C GLU A 156 12.59 -5.60 -33.23
N TRP A 157 13.47 -4.71 -32.75
CA TRP A 157 14.05 -4.81 -31.42
C TRP A 157 12.98 -4.82 -30.32
N VAL A 158 12.06 -3.85 -30.32
CA VAL A 158 10.97 -3.80 -29.33
C VAL A 158 10.08 -5.01 -29.43
N SER A 159 9.70 -5.45 -30.64
CA SER A 159 8.83 -6.62 -30.80
C SER A 159 9.45 -7.90 -30.23
N SER A 160 10.76 -8.08 -30.41
CA SER A 160 11.50 -9.24 -29.89
C SER A 160 11.65 -9.23 -28.37
N ARG A 161 11.57 -8.05 -27.74
CA ARG A 161 11.83 -7.84 -26.30
C ARG A 161 10.60 -7.32 -25.55
N LEU A 162 9.44 -7.30 -26.20
CA LEU A 162 8.21 -6.75 -25.64
C LEU A 162 7.84 -7.36 -24.28
N PRO A 163 7.98 -8.69 -24.04
CA PRO A 163 7.72 -9.26 -22.71
C PRO A 163 8.64 -8.69 -21.63
N ALA A 164 9.94 -8.57 -21.90
CA ALA A 164 10.91 -8.03 -20.95
C ALA A 164 10.70 -6.53 -20.70
N LEU A 165 10.32 -5.77 -21.73
CA LEU A 165 9.98 -4.36 -21.61
C LEU A 165 8.71 -4.12 -20.79
N ARG A 166 7.70 -5.00 -20.92
CA ARG A 166 6.48 -4.95 -20.10
C ARG A 166 6.77 -5.29 -18.65
N GLU A 167 7.66 -6.25 -18.39
CA GLU A 167 8.10 -6.58 -17.04
C GLU A 167 8.87 -5.40 -16.42
N LEU A 168 9.77 -4.77 -17.17
CA LEU A 168 10.46 -3.56 -16.72
C LEU A 168 9.47 -2.42 -16.45
N TRP A 169 8.47 -2.22 -17.32
CA TRP A 169 7.41 -1.24 -17.12
C TRP A 169 6.63 -1.52 -15.83
N LEU A 170 6.31 -2.78 -15.53
CA LEU A 170 5.62 -3.18 -14.28
C LEU A 170 6.45 -2.90 -13.03
N GLN A 171 7.78 -3.07 -13.10
CA GLN A 171 8.67 -2.74 -12.00
C GLN A 171 8.69 -1.24 -11.68
N GLY A 172 8.39 -0.39 -12.68
CA GLY A 172 8.22 1.05 -12.51
C GLY A 172 6.82 1.50 -12.06
N GLU A 173 5.89 0.54 -11.87
CA GLU A 173 4.52 0.77 -11.37
C GLU A 173 3.76 1.86 -12.16
N GLU A 174 3.19 2.86 -11.49
CA GLU A 174 2.44 3.96 -12.11
C GLU A 174 3.32 4.85 -13.00
N GLY A 175 4.64 4.86 -12.76
CA GLY A 175 5.59 5.64 -13.54
C GLY A 175 6.09 4.95 -14.80
N GLY A 176 5.77 3.66 -15.01
CA GLY A 176 6.23 2.89 -16.17
C GLY A 176 7.75 2.94 -16.33
N LEU A 177 8.25 3.16 -17.55
CA LEU A 177 9.69 3.27 -17.77
C LEU A 177 10.31 4.54 -17.18
N HIS A 178 9.52 5.58 -16.95
CA HIS A 178 10.02 6.85 -16.40
C HIS A 178 10.47 6.73 -14.94
N ALA A 179 9.95 5.76 -14.18
CA ALA A 179 10.28 5.55 -12.77
C ALA A 179 11.78 5.23 -12.54
N PHE A 180 12.48 4.75 -13.57
CA PHE A 180 13.88 4.36 -13.48
C PHE A 180 14.84 5.53 -13.72
N GLU A 181 14.37 6.68 -14.22
CA GLU A 181 15.20 7.87 -14.49
C GLU A 181 16.57 7.50 -15.12
N LEU A 182 17.67 7.81 -14.42
CA LEU A 182 19.05 7.58 -14.88
C LEU A 182 19.48 6.11 -14.91
N GLU A 183 18.73 5.21 -14.28
CA GLU A 183 18.99 3.76 -14.29
C GLU A 183 18.40 3.07 -15.53
N LEU A 184 17.43 3.70 -16.20
CA LEU A 184 16.76 3.11 -17.35
C LEU A 184 17.73 2.66 -18.46
N PRO A 185 18.75 3.43 -18.86
CA PRO A 185 19.70 2.99 -19.88
C PRO A 185 20.44 1.70 -19.51
N GLN A 186 20.71 1.47 -18.21
CA GLN A 186 21.33 0.24 -17.73
C GLN A 186 20.36 -0.94 -17.84
N GLN A 187 19.10 -0.76 -17.44
CA GLN A 187 18.07 -1.80 -17.53
C GLN A 187 17.81 -2.21 -18.98
N LEU A 188 17.74 -1.24 -19.90
CA LEU A 188 17.59 -1.51 -21.33
C LEU A 188 18.79 -2.26 -21.91
N ALA A 189 20.01 -1.95 -21.45
CA ALA A 189 21.21 -2.69 -21.86
C ALA A 189 21.19 -4.15 -21.39
N ILE A 190 20.67 -4.43 -20.20
CA ILE A 190 20.52 -5.80 -19.69
C ILE A 190 19.56 -6.60 -20.58
N ILE A 191 18.36 -6.06 -20.83
CA ILE A 191 17.35 -6.68 -21.72
C ILE A 191 17.92 -6.93 -23.11
N ASP A 192 18.73 -5.99 -23.59
CA ASP A 192 19.36 -6.07 -24.90
C ASP A 192 20.37 -7.23 -24.99
N MET A 193 21.19 -7.45 -23.95
CA MET A 193 22.14 -8.55 -23.85
C MET A 193 21.45 -9.91 -23.67
N GLU A 194 20.40 -10.00 -22.86
CA GLU A 194 19.66 -11.25 -22.60
C GLU A 194 19.00 -11.83 -23.87
N GLY A 195 18.59 -10.97 -24.81
CA GLY A 195 18.00 -11.39 -26.08
C GLY A 195 19.01 -11.80 -27.17
N THR A 196 20.28 -12.04 -26.84
CA THR A 196 21.33 -12.43 -27.80
C THR A 196 21.89 -13.85 -27.59
N SER A 197 21.39 -14.60 -26.61
CA SER A 197 21.67 -16.02 -26.36
C SER A 197 20.62 -16.94 -26.98
#